data_AF-L9W9I1-F1
#
_entry.id   AF-L9W9I1-F1
#
_cell.length_a   1.000
_cell.length_b   1.000
_cell.length_c   1.000
_cell.angle_alpha   90.00
_cell.angle_beta   90.00
_cell.angle_gamma   90.00
#
_symmetry.space_group_name_H-M   'P 1'
#
loop_
_entity.id
_entity.type
_entity.pdbx_description
1 polymer ?
#
loop_
_entity_poly.entity_id
_entity_poly.type
_entity_poly.pdbx_seq_one_letter_code
_entity_poly.pdbx_strand_id
1 'polypeptide(L)'
;MLSEPRRRYVLYYFLDNDHANIESLSLQIAAWAQDDTVDAITEEQKQSVTTSLIHSHLPKLEDHGLVEYDGRTGDVIVDDGFDEIRMTIGRARAAEEEVEVTGTSMESFLYSEPLTQPSNADH
;
A
#
# COMPACT_ATOMS: atom_id res chain seq x y z
N MET A 1 -6.68 -11.96 -0.41
CA MET A 1 -5.27 -11.97 -0.85
C MET A 1 -4.63 -10.58 -0.90
N LEU A 2 -5.37 -9.49 -1.14
CA LEU A 2 -4.83 -8.11 -1.01
C LEU A 2 -4.83 -7.56 0.43
N SER A 3 -5.42 -8.27 1.39
CA SER A 3 -5.59 -7.79 2.77
C SER A 3 -4.31 -7.72 3.60
N GLU A 4 -3.23 -8.40 3.20
CA GLU A 4 -1.94 -8.33 3.91
C GLU A 4 -1.11 -7.16 3.39
N PRO A 5 -0.78 -6.16 4.25
CA PRO A 5 -0.10 -4.93 3.84
C PRO A 5 1.19 -5.19 3.04
N ARG A 6 1.94 -6.22 3.43
CA ARG A 6 3.21 -6.57 2.79
C ARG A 6 3.06 -6.99 1.32
N ARG A 7 2.01 -7.73 0.94
CA ARG A 7 1.78 -8.07 -0.49
C ARG A 7 1.38 -6.85 -1.30
N ARG A 8 0.57 -5.94 -0.72
CA ARG A 8 0.24 -4.66 -1.38
C ARG A 8 1.51 -3.84 -1.65
N TYR A 9 2.39 -3.73 -0.66
CA TYR A 9 3.66 -3.03 -0.83
C TYR A 9 4.56 -3.65 -1.92
N VAL A 10 4.67 -4.97 -2.00
CA VAL A 10 5.38 -5.61 -3.13
C VAL A 10 4.75 -5.21 -4.47
N LEU A 11 3.43 -5.30 -4.59
CA LEU A 11 2.73 -4.97 -5.83
C LEU A 11 2.83 -3.48 -6.19
N TYR A 12 2.82 -2.59 -5.19
CA TYR A 12 3.00 -1.15 -5.39
C TYR A 12 4.40 -0.81 -5.85
N TYR A 13 5.42 -1.51 -5.35
CA TYR A 13 6.79 -1.39 -5.85
C TYR A 13 6.86 -1.66 -7.35
N PHE A 14 6.20 -2.74 -7.78
CA PHE A 14 6.21 -3.18 -9.18
C PHE A 14 5.25 -2.42 -10.11
N LEU A 15 4.50 -1.43 -9.61
CA LEU A 15 3.79 -0.51 -10.50
C LEU A 15 4.76 0.37 -11.29
N ASP A 16 5.86 0.76 -10.63
CA ASP A 16 6.85 1.72 -11.13
C ASP A 16 8.17 1.04 -11.53
N ASN A 17 8.31 -0.26 -11.30
CA ASN A 17 9.51 -1.06 -11.55
C ASN A 17 9.11 -2.42 -12.11
N ASP A 18 9.92 -3.02 -12.98
CA ASP A 18 9.67 -4.39 -13.49
C ASP A 18 10.65 -5.42 -12.89
N HIS A 19 11.71 -4.96 -12.19
CA HIS A 19 12.74 -5.79 -11.57
C HIS A 19 13.19 -5.20 -10.23
N ALA A 20 13.55 -6.06 -9.28
CA ALA A 20 14.13 -5.69 -8.01
C ALA A 20 15.12 -6.77 -7.53
N ASN A 21 16.09 -6.36 -6.72
CA ASN A 21 16.78 -7.30 -5.83
C ASN A 21 16.04 -7.40 -4.49
N ILE A 22 15.98 -8.59 -3.91
CA ILE A 22 15.29 -8.89 -2.66
C ILE A 22 15.74 -7.99 -1.51
N GLU A 23 17.01 -7.62 -1.45
CA GLU A 23 17.55 -6.75 -0.41
C GLU A 23 16.96 -5.33 -0.51
N SER A 24 16.97 -4.76 -1.72
CA SER A 24 16.42 -3.42 -2.00
C SER A 24 14.89 -3.39 -1.86
N LEU A 25 14.22 -4.45 -2.32
CA LEU A 25 12.78 -4.60 -2.18
C LEU A 25 12.37 -4.67 -0.70
N SER A 26 13.10 -5.45 0.10
CA SER A 26 12.83 -5.58 1.53
C SER A 26 13.05 -4.27 2.28
N LEU A 27 14.10 -3.52 1.93
CA LEU A 27 14.39 -2.22 2.50
C LEU A 27 13.26 -1.21 2.19
N GLN A 28 12.83 -1.14 0.93
CA GLN A 28 11.74 -0.23 0.51
C GLN A 28 10.42 -0.58 1.21
N ILE A 29 10.10 -1.87 1.31
CA ILE A 29 8.86 -2.32 1.97
C ILE A 29 8.92 -2.07 3.49
N ALA A 30 10.09 -2.23 4.11
CA ALA A 30 10.28 -1.87 5.51
C ALA A 30 10.06 -0.37 5.75
N ALA A 31 10.58 0.48 4.86
CA ALA A 31 10.37 1.92 4.88
C ALA A 31 8.88 2.29 4.82
N TRP A 32 8.13 1.76 3.84
CA TRP A 32 6.69 2.00 3.75
C TRP A 32 5.89 1.44 4.93
N ALA A 33 6.28 0.29 5.47
CA ALA A 33 5.59 -0.31 6.62
C ALA A 33 5.77 0.50 7.91
N GLN A 34 6.86 1.27 8.00
CA GLN A 34 7.19 2.10 9.15
C GLN A 34 6.82 3.57 8.95
N ASP A 35 6.30 3.93 7.77
CA ASP A 35 6.10 5.32 7.34
C ASP A 35 7.38 6.16 7.49
N ASP A 36 8.51 5.61 7.01
CA ASP A 36 9.83 6.21 7.12
C ASP A 36 10.61 6.11 5.80
N THR A 37 11.83 6.65 5.81
CA THR A 37 12.79 6.59 4.71
C THR A 37 13.67 5.34 4.80
N VAL A 38 14.20 4.89 3.66
CA VAL A 38 15.09 3.71 3.61
C VAL A 38 16.34 3.87 4.46
N ASP A 39 16.85 5.10 4.65
CA ASP A 39 18.03 5.39 5.48
C ASP A 39 17.79 5.24 6.98
N ALA A 40 16.52 5.32 7.42
CA ALA A 40 16.12 5.16 8.82
C ALA A 40 15.89 3.69 9.21
N ILE A 41 15.87 2.78 8.24
CA ILE A 41 15.57 1.37 8.47
C ILE A 41 16.79 0.64 8.98
N THR A 42 16.59 -0.09 10.07
CA THR A 42 17.63 -0.95 10.65
C THR A 42 17.75 -2.25 9.87
N GLU A 43 18.94 -2.86 9.91
CA GLU A 43 19.16 -4.18 9.31
C GLU A 43 18.22 -5.25 9.90
N GLU A 44 17.83 -5.14 11.17
CA GLU A 44 16.87 -6.07 11.80
C GLU A 44 15.48 -5.95 11.19
N GLN A 45 15.00 -4.71 10.98
CA GLN A 45 13.71 -4.46 10.33
C GLN A 45 13.72 -5.00 8.90
N LYS A 46 14.76 -4.67 8.13
CA LYS A 46 14.96 -5.16 6.78
C LYS A 46 14.99 -6.69 6.74
N GLN A 47 15.79 -7.34 7.59
CA GLN A 47 15.91 -8.81 7.63
C GLN A 47 14.60 -9.50 7.97
N SER A 48 13.80 -8.91 8.86
CA SER A 48 12.46 -9.39 9.18
C SER A 48 11.54 -9.36 7.95
N VAL A 49 11.60 -8.27 7.16
CA VAL A 49 10.87 -8.16 5.90
C VAL A 49 11.38 -9.17 4.86
N THR A 50 12.70 -9.27 4.65
CA THR A 50 13.32 -10.25 3.73
C THR A 50 12.82 -11.66 4.00
N THR A 51 12.87 -12.09 5.26
CA THR A 51 12.41 -13.41 5.70
C THR A 51 10.92 -13.62 5.39
N SER A 52 10.08 -12.61 5.65
CA SER A 52 8.65 -12.65 5.35
C SER A 52 8.37 -12.72 3.84
N LEU A 53 9.13 -12.00 3.02
CA LEU A 53 8.99 -12.02 1.56
C LEU A 53 9.30 -13.41 1.02
N ILE A 54 10.47 -13.95 1.36
CA ILE A 54 10.97 -15.23 0.85
C ILE A 54 10.03 -16.38 1.26
N HIS A 55 9.57 -16.41 2.50
CA HIS A 55 8.84 -17.58 3.00
C HIS A 55 7.33 -17.50 2.87
N SER A 56 6.75 -16.32 2.66
CA SER A 56 5.29 -16.16 2.68
C SER A 56 4.73 -15.41 1.48
N HIS A 57 5.38 -14.35 1.02
CA HIS A 57 4.77 -13.45 0.05
C HIS A 57 5.16 -13.79 -1.38
N LEU A 58 6.46 -13.90 -1.69
CA LEU A 58 6.93 -14.21 -3.04
C LEU A 58 6.43 -15.58 -3.53
N PRO A 59 6.46 -16.68 -2.75
CA PRO A 59 5.91 -17.95 -3.21
C PRO A 59 4.44 -17.87 -3.63
N LYS A 60 3.62 -17.09 -2.89
CA LYS A 60 2.20 -16.92 -3.22
C LYS A 60 1.99 -16.03 -4.44
N LEU A 61 2.84 -15.04 -4.66
CA LEU A 61 2.75 -14.17 -5.84
C LEU A 61 3.20 -14.93 -7.09
N GLU A 62 4.23 -15.77 -6.97
CA GLU A 62 4.71 -16.68 -8.00
C GLU A 62 3.67 -17.77 -8.34
N ASP A 63 3.02 -18.38 -7.34
CA ASP A 63 1.88 -19.30 -7.55
C ASP A 63 0.73 -18.68 -8.37
N HIS A 64 0.64 -17.34 -8.39
CA HIS A 64 -0.34 -16.58 -9.16
C HIS A 64 0.19 -16.01 -10.48
N GLY A 65 1.43 -16.30 -10.86
CA GLY A 65 2.06 -15.76 -12.06
C GLY A 65 2.17 -14.24 -12.05
N LEU A 66 2.37 -13.64 -10.86
CA LEU A 66 2.52 -12.19 -10.73
C LEU A 66 3.98 -11.77 -10.72
N VAL A 67 4.86 -12.63 -10.21
CA VAL A 67 6.30 -12.40 -10.15
C VAL A 67 7.03 -13.73 -10.30
N GLU A 68 8.29 -13.67 -10.70
CA GLU A 68 9.26 -14.77 -10.62
C GLU A 68 10.34 -14.39 -9.60
N TYR A 69 10.70 -15.33 -8.70
CA TYR A 69 11.77 -15.12 -7.71
C TYR A 69 12.92 -16.11 -7.88
N ASP A 70 14.11 -15.60 -8.22
CA ASP A 70 15.34 -16.40 -8.20
C ASP A 70 15.99 -16.34 -6.81
N GLY A 71 15.81 -17.40 -6.02
CA GLY A 71 16.40 -17.53 -4.68
C GLY A 71 17.94 -17.62 -4.65
N ARG A 72 18.60 -17.82 -5.80
CA ARG A 72 20.07 -17.89 -5.89
C ARG A 72 20.68 -16.51 -6.11
N THR A 73 20.05 -15.68 -6.94
CA THR A 73 20.53 -14.32 -7.23
C THR A 73 19.87 -13.26 -6.35
N GLY A 74 18.69 -13.58 -5.81
CA GLY A 74 17.84 -12.64 -5.09
C GLY A 74 17.00 -11.76 -6.03
N ASP A 75 16.93 -12.06 -7.32
CA ASP A 75 16.16 -11.26 -8.27
C ASP A 75 14.67 -11.57 -8.20
N VAL A 76 13.86 -10.52 -8.28
CA VAL A 76 12.41 -10.58 -8.39
C VAL A 76 12.00 -9.79 -9.62
N ILE A 77 11.26 -10.42 -10.54
CA ILE A 77 10.82 -9.81 -11.81
C ILE A 77 9.31 -9.96 -11.91
N VAL A 78 8.62 -8.97 -12.48
CA VAL A 78 7.18 -9.09 -12.78
C VAL A 78 6.95 -10.14 -13.86
N ASP A 79 5.88 -10.91 -13.71
CA ASP A 79 5.44 -11.90 -14.70
C ASP A 79 4.17 -11.42 -15.42
N ASP A 80 3.76 -12.10 -16.50
CA ASP A 80 2.66 -11.68 -17.38
C ASP A 80 1.34 -11.46 -16.62
N GLY A 81 1.08 -12.22 -15.56
CA GLY A 81 -0.13 -12.07 -14.75
C GLY A 81 -0.20 -10.75 -13.97
N PHE A 82 0.94 -10.07 -13.76
CA PHE A 82 0.96 -8.74 -13.15
C PHE A 82 0.27 -7.71 -14.04
N ASP A 83 0.48 -7.78 -15.36
CA ASP A 83 -0.09 -6.82 -16.31
C ASP A 83 -1.62 -6.88 -16.37
N GLU A 84 -2.19 -8.07 -16.17
CA GLU A 84 -3.65 -8.25 -16.10
C GLU A 84 -4.27 -7.48 -14.93
N ILE A 85 -3.54 -7.32 -13.82
CA ILE A 85 -4.04 -6.69 -12.59
C ILE A 85 -3.41 -5.32 -12.31
N ARG A 86 -2.44 -4.87 -13.11
CA ARG A 86 -1.70 -3.59 -12.94
C ARG A 86 -2.64 -2.41 -12.73
N MET A 87 -3.69 -2.30 -13.55
CA MET A 87 -4.72 -1.26 -13.43
C MET A 87 -5.50 -1.32 -12.10
N THR A 88 -5.80 -2.53 -11.62
CA THR A 88 -6.53 -2.74 -10.36
C THR A 88 -5.67 -2.37 -9.16
N ILE A 89 -4.38 -2.73 -9.19
CA ILE A 89 -3.40 -2.37 -8.15
C ILE A 89 -3.23 -0.85 -8.11
N GLY A 90 -3.08 -0.19 -9.27
CA GLY A 90 -2.95 1.27 -9.34
C GLY A 90 -4.16 2.01 -8.77
N ARG A 91 -5.38 1.52 -9.02
CA ARG A 91 -6.60 2.07 -8.40
C ARG A 91 -6.63 1.87 -6.89
N ALA A 92 -6.20 0.71 -6.40
CA ALA A 92 -6.15 0.44 -4.96
C ALA A 92 -5.17 1.37 -4.23
N ARG A 93 -3.99 1.63 -4.81
CA ARG A 93 -3.00 2.58 -4.26
C ARG A 93 -3.56 4.00 -4.18
N ALA A 94 -4.16 4.50 -5.26
CA ALA A 94 -4.73 5.83 -5.29
C ALA A 94 -5.85 6.02 -4.25
N ALA A 95 -6.70 5.01 -4.06
CA ALA A 95 -7.77 5.05 -3.06
C ALA A 95 -7.24 5.06 -1.61
N GLU A 96 -6.07 4.48 -1.35
CA GLU A 96 -5.44 4.50 -0.02
C GLU A 96 -4.81 5.87 0.28
N GLU A 97 -4.25 6.55 -0.72
CA GLU A 97 -3.70 7.91 -0.60
C GLU A 97 -4.80 8.98 -0.38
N GLU A 98 -6.00 8.80 -0.95
CA GLU A 98 -7.14 9.72 -0.73
C GLU A 98 -7.76 9.63 0.68
N VAL A 99 -7.57 8.51 1.38
CA VAL A 99 -8.14 8.29 2.72
C VAL A 99 -7.37 9.06 3.81
N GLU A 100 -6.08 9.37 3.62
CA GLU A 100 -5.35 10.27 4.54
C GLU A 100 -5.77 11.73 4.39
N VAL A 101 -6.20 12.17 3.20
CA VAL A 101 -6.59 13.57 2.94
C VAL A 101 -7.99 13.90 3.51
N THR A 102 -8.84 12.90 3.77
CA THR A 102 -10.19 13.09 4.31
C THR A 102 -10.31 12.82 5.82
N GLY A 103 -9.18 12.58 6.50
CA GLY A 103 -9.09 12.20 7.91
C GLY A 103 -9.20 13.31 8.97
N THR A 104 -9.54 14.56 8.63
CA THR A 104 -9.96 15.60 9.61
C THR A 104 -10.84 16.66 8.95
N SER A 105 -12.14 16.39 8.86
CA SER A 105 -13.24 17.36 9.06
C SER A 105 -14.58 16.65 8.89
N MET A 106 -14.80 15.58 9.67
CA MET A 106 -16.11 14.94 9.82
C MET A 106 -16.63 15.10 11.25
N GLU A 107 -16.30 16.21 11.92
CA GLU A 107 -16.83 16.59 13.24
C GLU A 107 -17.33 18.04 13.24
N SER A 108 -18.10 18.43 12.22
CA SER A 108 -18.88 19.69 12.26
C SER A 108 -20.35 19.51 11.88
N PHE A 109 -20.82 18.27 11.73
CA PHE A 109 -22.20 17.99 11.29
C PHE A 109 -23.17 17.52 12.38
N LEU A 110 -22.80 17.51 13.67
CA LEU A 110 -23.70 17.05 14.74
C LEU A 110 -23.67 17.93 16.00
N TYR A 111 -24.04 19.21 15.86
CA TYR A 111 -24.69 20.07 16.89
C TYR A 111 -24.91 21.44 16.20
N SER A 112 -26.11 22.00 15.96
CA SER A 112 -27.40 21.88 16.64
C SER A 112 -28.57 22.16 15.67
N GLU A 113 -29.63 21.37 15.77
CA GLU A 113 -31.02 21.70 15.35
C GLU A 113 -31.75 22.47 16.49
N PRO A 114 -33.02 22.92 16.36
CA PRO A 114 -33.63 23.81 15.35
C PRO A 114 -34.59 24.88 15.99
N LEU A 115 -35.27 25.66 15.12
CA LEU A 115 -36.44 26.55 15.34
C LEU A 115 -36.18 27.87 16.10
N THR A 116 -36.45 29.05 15.51
CA THR A 116 -37.81 29.61 15.46
C THR A 116 -37.91 30.71 14.37
N GLN A 117 -38.80 30.56 13.38
CA GLN A 117 -39.57 31.67 12.82
C GLN A 117 -40.75 31.91 13.78
N PRO A 118 -41.26 33.14 14.02
CA PRO A 118 -41.58 34.10 12.96
C PRO A 118 -41.39 35.59 13.34
N SER A 119 -41.44 36.49 12.35
CA SER A 119 -42.25 37.72 12.49
C SER A 119 -42.48 38.38 11.13
N ASN A 120 -43.67 38.18 10.57
CA ASN A 120 -44.31 39.20 9.75
C ASN A 120 -44.99 40.18 10.72
N ALA A 121 -44.66 41.46 10.63
CA ALA A 121 -45.54 42.54 11.07
C ALA A 121 -45.18 43.83 10.30
N ASP A 122 -45.86 43.98 9.16
CA ASP A 122 -46.59 45.19 8.75
C ASP A 122 -46.23 46.52 9.45
N HIS A 123 -45.53 47.41 8.74
CA HIS A 123 -45.99 48.76 8.38
C HIS A 123 -45.04 49.44 7.37
#